data_AF-A0A7Z2VU18-F1
#
_entry.id   AF-A0A7Z2VU18-F1
#
_cell.length_a   1.000
_cell.length_b   1.000
_cell.length_c   1.000
_cell.angle_alpha   90.00
_cell.angle_beta   90.00
_cell.angle_gamma   90.00
#
_symmetry.space_group_name_H-M   'P 1'
#
loop_
_entity.id
_entity.type
_entity.pdbx_description
1 polymer ?
#
loop_
_entity_poly.entity_id
_entity_poly.type
_entity_poly.pdbx_seq_one_letter_code
_entity_poly.pdbx_strand_id
1 'polypeptide(L)'
;MTITSTAPVGGGAAAQAGNIGIQDFLKILTSQLNNQDPLKPIDNQDFVAQIAQFASLEQSRQLNEKLDSLLTAQSSMQSIGLLGKTIDIDKNGNTLTGKVSALDLSSGQPLLTITTSSGQFESGISLAQVITIR
;
A
#
# COMPACT_ATOMS: atom_id res chain seq x y z
N MET A 1 36.25 11.62 -34.21
CA MET A 1 34.84 11.44 -34.60
C MET A 1 34.01 11.51 -33.32
N THR A 2 33.49 12.68 -33.00
CA THR A 2 32.65 12.96 -31.82
C THR A 2 31.22 13.19 -32.31
N ILE A 3 30.31 12.28 -31.97
CA ILE A 3 28.87 12.53 -32.09
C ILE A 3 28.30 12.71 -30.69
N THR A 4 28.12 13.98 -30.35
CA THR A 4 27.25 14.43 -29.27
C THR A 4 25.82 14.16 -29.70
N SER A 5 25.16 13.16 -29.10
CA SER A 5 23.72 12.96 -29.24
C SER A 5 23.03 13.61 -28.03
N THR A 6 22.51 14.81 -28.26
CA THR A 6 21.65 15.57 -27.36
C THR A 6 20.37 14.79 -27.04
N ALA A 7 20.13 14.53 -25.75
CA ALA A 7 18.84 14.02 -25.26
C ALA A 7 17.76 15.10 -25.38
N PRO A 8 16.51 14.75 -25.75
CA PRO A 8 15.40 15.69 -25.71
C PRO A 8 15.02 15.96 -24.24
N VAL A 9 15.12 17.22 -23.83
CA VAL A 9 14.47 17.73 -22.63
C VAL A 9 13.01 18.02 -23.00
N GLY A 10 12.06 17.34 -22.37
CA GLY A 10 10.65 17.60 -22.62
C GLY A 10 9.70 16.64 -21.92
N GLY A 11 8.89 17.19 -21.01
CA GLY A 11 7.57 16.63 -20.70
C GLY A 11 7.47 15.78 -19.44
N GLY A 12 7.49 16.42 -18.27
CA GLY A 12 7.18 15.78 -17.00
C GLY A 12 6.31 16.63 -16.07
N ALA A 13 5.48 17.52 -16.64
CA ALA A 13 4.53 18.34 -15.88
C ALA A 13 3.07 17.97 -16.20
N ALA A 14 2.79 16.67 -16.38
CA ALA A 14 1.45 16.16 -16.69
C ALA A 14 0.95 15.13 -15.67
N ALA A 15 1.47 15.14 -14.43
CA ALA A 15 1.02 14.23 -13.36
C ALA A 15 0.14 14.90 -12.29
N GLN A 16 -0.44 16.08 -12.58
CA GLN A 16 -1.29 16.81 -11.61
C GLN A 16 -2.72 17.08 -12.11
N ALA A 17 -3.12 16.51 -13.26
CA ALA A 17 -4.48 16.67 -13.79
C ALA A 17 -5.45 15.54 -13.40
N GLY A 18 -5.06 14.61 -12.50
CA GLY A 18 -5.84 13.42 -12.16
C GLY A 18 -6.61 13.45 -10.84
N ASN A 19 -6.51 14.52 -10.04
CA ASN A 19 -7.09 14.60 -8.70
C ASN A 19 -8.02 15.82 -8.56
N ILE A 20 -9.01 15.95 -9.44
CA ILE A 20 -10.18 16.77 -9.09
C ILE A 20 -10.99 15.89 -8.12
N GLY A 21 -10.78 16.09 -6.82
CA GLY A 21 -11.48 15.32 -5.80
C GLY A 21 -12.96 15.64 -5.80
N ILE A 22 -13.78 14.75 -5.22
CA ILE A 22 -15.20 15.00 -4.89
C ILE A 22 -15.38 16.36 -4.18
N GLN A 23 -14.39 16.77 -3.37
CA GLN A 23 -14.35 18.05 -2.69
C GLN A 23 -14.30 19.25 -3.65
N ASP A 24 -13.54 19.16 -4.73
CA ASP A 24 -13.45 20.22 -5.75
C ASP A 24 -14.70 20.24 -6.64
N PHE A 25 -15.30 19.06 -6.90
CA PHE A 25 -16.59 18.97 -7.59
C PHE A 25 -17.75 19.53 -6.76
N LEU A 26 -17.85 19.18 -5.47
CA LEU A 26 -18.86 19.75 -4.57
C LEU A 26 -18.73 21.27 -4.50
N LYS A 27 -17.51 21.79 -4.53
CA LYS A 27 -17.22 23.24 -4.58
C LYS A 27 -17.75 23.87 -5.88
N ILE A 28 -17.55 23.21 -7.01
CA ILE A 28 -18.08 23.63 -8.31
C ILE A 28 -19.62 23.55 -8.33
N LEU A 29 -20.21 22.50 -7.77
CA LEU A 29 -21.66 22.27 -7.73
C LEU A 29 -22.37 23.28 -6.82
N THR A 30 -21.80 23.61 -5.66
CA THR A 30 -22.26 24.70 -4.80
C THR A 30 -22.11 26.07 -5.47
N SER A 31 -21.05 26.27 -6.25
CA SER A 31 -20.84 27.51 -7.02
C SER A 31 -21.85 27.68 -8.16
N GLN A 32 -22.28 26.59 -8.80
CA GLN A 32 -23.33 26.60 -9.84
C GLN A 32 -24.73 26.79 -9.24
N LEU A 33 -25.03 26.17 -8.10
CA LEU A 33 -26.31 26.36 -7.38
C LEU A 33 -26.56 27.80 -6.93
N ASN A 34 -25.50 28.56 -6.63
CA ASN A 34 -25.62 29.98 -6.27
C ASN A 34 -25.79 30.93 -7.48
N ASN A 35 -25.67 30.47 -8.73
CA ASN A 35 -25.61 31.35 -9.92
C ASN A 35 -26.48 30.92 -11.12
N GLN A 36 -27.33 29.88 -11.02
CA GLN A 36 -28.08 29.39 -12.18
C GLN A 36 -29.50 29.99 -12.28
N ASP A 37 -29.71 30.76 -13.34
CA ASP A 37 -31.02 31.15 -13.87
C ASP A 37 -31.85 29.87 -14.19
N PRO A 38 -33.10 29.74 -13.69
CA PRO A 38 -33.90 28.51 -13.73
C PRO A 38 -34.30 27.99 -15.12
N LEU A 39 -33.99 28.69 -16.22
CA LEU A 39 -34.49 28.39 -17.56
C LEU A 39 -33.62 27.45 -18.42
N LYS A 40 -32.50 26.92 -17.90
CA LYS A 40 -31.72 25.87 -18.58
C LYS A 40 -31.30 24.75 -17.62
N PRO A 41 -32.04 23.64 -17.54
CA PRO A 41 -31.61 22.49 -16.76
C PRO A 41 -30.39 21.87 -17.45
N ILE A 42 -29.31 21.74 -16.68
CA ILE A 42 -27.99 21.25 -17.09
C ILE A 42 -28.00 19.72 -17.27
N ASP A 43 -27.33 19.23 -18.32
CA ASP A 43 -26.96 17.84 -18.64
C ASP A 43 -25.97 17.19 -17.63
N ASN A 44 -25.93 17.65 -16.38
CA ASN A 44 -24.93 17.23 -15.40
C ASN A 44 -25.24 15.90 -14.69
N GLN A 45 -26.37 15.26 -15.00
CA GLN A 45 -26.81 14.00 -14.37
C GLN A 45 -25.87 12.83 -14.72
N ASP A 46 -25.47 12.68 -15.99
CA ASP A 46 -24.60 11.58 -16.43
C ASP A 46 -23.18 11.70 -15.84
N PHE A 47 -22.68 12.93 -15.69
CA PHE A 47 -21.39 13.18 -15.05
C PHE A 47 -21.46 12.91 -13.53
N VAL A 48 -22.55 13.32 -12.85
CA VAL A 48 -22.78 13.00 -11.44
C VAL A 48 -22.83 11.48 -11.21
N ALA A 49 -23.48 10.73 -12.10
CA ALA A 49 -23.48 9.27 -12.03
C ALA A 49 -22.08 8.65 -12.16
N GLN A 50 -21.25 9.18 -13.07
CA GLN A 50 -19.85 8.74 -13.22
C GLN A 50 -18.98 9.09 -12.00
N ILE A 51 -19.16 10.27 -11.40
CA ILE A 51 -18.47 10.65 -10.18
C ILE A 51 -18.92 9.80 -8.98
N ALA A 52 -20.21 9.49 -8.87
CA ALA A 52 -20.70 8.58 -7.83
C ALA A 52 -20.07 7.19 -7.96
N GLN A 53 -19.92 6.69 -9.19
CA GLN A 53 -19.24 5.43 -9.47
C GLN A 53 -17.74 5.50 -9.11
N PHE A 54 -17.06 6.61 -9.44
CA PHE A 54 -15.66 6.82 -9.09
C PHE A 54 -15.45 6.98 -7.58
N ALA A 55 -16.35 7.69 -6.89
CA ALA A 55 -16.33 7.86 -5.43
C ALA A 55 -16.47 6.52 -4.70
N SER A 56 -17.36 5.65 -5.19
CA SER A 56 -17.52 4.30 -4.67
C SER A 56 -16.26 3.46 -4.87
N LEU A 57 -15.62 3.56 -6.05
CA LEU A 57 -14.36 2.87 -6.33
C LEU A 57 -13.23 3.38 -5.44
N GLU A 58 -13.10 4.70 -5.28
CA GLU A 58 -12.06 5.31 -4.44
C GLU A 58 -12.28 4.96 -2.97
N GLN A 59 -13.52 4.95 -2.49
CA GLN A 59 -13.86 4.48 -1.15
C GLN A 59 -13.49 3.00 -0.95
N SER A 60 -13.74 2.16 -1.96
CA SER A 60 -13.32 0.75 -1.93
C SER A 60 -11.79 0.61 -1.92
N ARG A 61 -11.08 1.44 -2.70
CA ARG A 61 -9.61 1.48 -2.72
C ARG A 61 -9.05 1.88 -1.35
N GLN A 62 -9.59 2.94 -0.75
CA GLN A 62 -9.21 3.39 0.59
C GLN A 62 -9.52 2.34 1.67
N LEU A 63 -10.62 1.60 1.53
CA LEU A 63 -10.94 0.50 2.42
C LEU A 63 -9.90 -0.62 2.30
N ASN A 64 -9.54 -1.01 1.08
CA ASN A 64 -8.50 -2.03 0.86
C ASN A 64 -7.15 -1.59 1.45
N GLU A 65 -6.73 -0.34 1.24
CA GLU A 65 -5.49 0.18 1.85
C GLU A 65 -5.51 0.15 3.38
N LYS A 66 -6.66 0.47 3.99
CA LYS A 66 -6.83 0.35 5.44
C LYS A 66 -6.80 -1.11 5.91
N LEU A 67 -7.40 -2.03 5.17
CA LEU A 67 -7.33 -3.46 5.47
C LEU A 67 -5.90 -3.98 5.38
N ASP A 68 -5.15 -3.60 4.36
CA ASP A 68 -3.74 -3.96 4.21
C ASP A 68 -2.91 -3.42 5.39
N SER A 69 -3.15 -2.18 5.80
CA SER A 69 -2.50 -1.60 6.98
C SER A 69 -2.84 -2.35 8.27
N LEU A 70 -4.10 -2.79 8.45
CA LEU A 70 -4.50 -3.59 9.61
C LEU A 70 -3.85 -4.97 9.58
N LEU A 71 -3.77 -5.61 8.41
CA LEU A 71 -3.12 -6.90 8.25
C LEU A 71 -1.63 -6.81 8.60
N THR A 72 -0.93 -5.79 8.08
CA THR A 72 0.46 -5.51 8.44
C THR A 72 0.63 -5.29 9.95
N ALA A 73 -0.26 -4.50 10.58
CA ALA A 73 -0.20 -4.26 12.02
C ALA A 73 -0.40 -5.56 12.81
N GLN A 74 -1.37 -6.40 12.42
CA GLN A 74 -1.65 -7.69 13.03
C GLN A 74 -0.45 -8.65 12.91
N SER A 75 0.12 -8.80 11.71
CA SER A 75 1.30 -9.62 11.48
C SER A 75 2.51 -9.09 12.26
N SER A 76 2.66 -7.78 12.38
CA SER A 76 3.72 -7.16 13.17
C SER A 76 3.60 -7.50 14.65
N MET A 77 2.40 -7.40 15.23
CA MET A 77 2.15 -7.79 16.62
C MET A 77 2.47 -9.27 16.88
N GLN A 78 2.07 -10.16 15.96
CA GLN A 78 2.40 -11.58 16.06
C GLN A 78 3.92 -11.81 16.02
N SER A 79 4.61 -11.12 15.11
CA SER A 79 6.07 -11.20 14.94
C SER A 79 6.83 -10.71 16.18
N ILE A 80 6.36 -9.64 16.83
CA ILE A 80 6.92 -9.13 18.09
C ILE A 80 6.85 -10.21 19.19
N GLY A 81 5.73 -10.95 19.26
CA GLY A 81 5.56 -12.05 20.20
C GLY A 81 6.52 -13.23 19.97
N LEU A 82 7.11 -13.35 18.77
CA LEU A 82 8.10 -14.38 18.45
C LEU A 82 9.52 -13.97 18.80
N LEU A 83 9.79 -12.67 19.01
CA LEU A 83 11.13 -12.19 19.33
C LEU A 83 11.67 -12.88 20.58
N GLY A 84 12.86 -13.48 20.46
CA GLY A 84 13.49 -14.24 21.53
C GLY A 84 12.98 -15.67 21.70
N LYS A 85 11.92 -16.11 21.00
CA LYS A 85 11.46 -17.50 20.99
C LYS A 85 12.26 -18.34 20.00
N THR A 86 12.27 -19.64 20.22
CA THR A 86 12.81 -20.62 19.28
C THR A 86 11.69 -21.06 18.35
N ILE A 87 11.90 -20.93 17.04
CA ILE A 87 10.91 -21.30 16.03
C ILE A 87 11.51 -22.30 15.05
N ASP A 88 10.65 -23.15 14.53
CA ASP A 88 10.93 -24.05 13.42
C ASP A 88 10.32 -23.43 12.15
N ILE A 89 11.15 -23.18 11.14
CA ILE A 89 10.73 -22.55 9.88
C ILE A 89 10.86 -23.54 8.72
N ASP A 90 9.99 -23.41 7.72
CA ASP A 90 10.14 -24.12 6.46
C ASP A 90 11.00 -23.31 5.49
N LYS A 91 12.13 -23.90 5.05
CA LYS A 91 12.99 -23.36 4.00
C LYS A 91 13.04 -24.37 2.85
N ASN A 92 12.16 -24.20 1.87
CA ASN A 92 12.05 -25.06 0.69
C ASN A 92 11.87 -26.55 1.02
N GLY A 93 11.02 -26.88 2.00
CA GLY A 93 10.74 -28.25 2.42
C GLY A 93 11.70 -28.79 3.50
N ASN A 94 12.67 -27.99 3.95
CA ASN A 94 13.57 -28.34 5.05
C ASN A 94 13.22 -27.51 6.29
N THR A 95 13.00 -28.20 7.41
CA THR A 95 12.82 -27.54 8.70
C THR A 95 14.15 -26.98 9.21
N LEU A 96 14.19 -25.67 9.43
CA LEU A 96 15.32 -24.99 10.06
C LEU A 96 14.89 -24.43 11.41
N THR A 97 15.61 -24.80 12.46
CA THR A 97 15.36 -24.32 13.83
C THR A 97 16.29 -23.17 14.18
N GLY A 98 15.75 -22.10 14.74
CA GLY A 98 16.54 -20.98 15.22
C GLY A 98 15.81 -20.10 16.23
N LYS A 99 16.57 -19.31 16.99
CA LYS A 99 16.03 -18.31 17.91
C LYS A 99 15.81 -17.00 17.18
N VAL A 100 14.60 -16.46 17.20
CA VAL A 100 14.31 -15.13 16.64
C VAL A 100 15.11 -14.09 17.39
N SER A 101 16.00 -13.40 16.68
CA SER A 101 16.96 -12.46 17.24
C SER A 101 16.67 -11.02 16.85
N ALA A 102 16.06 -10.79 15.68
CA ALA A 102 15.62 -9.47 15.25
C ALA A 102 14.32 -9.55 14.44
N LEU A 103 13.62 -8.42 14.41
CA LEU A 103 12.44 -8.17 13.59
C LEU A 103 12.68 -6.88 12.80
N ASP A 104 12.50 -6.96 11.49
CA ASP A 104 12.58 -5.85 10.56
C ASP A 104 11.16 -5.49 10.07
N LEU A 105 10.76 -4.24 10.23
CA LEU A 105 9.47 -3.71 9.76
C LEU A 105 9.64 -2.63 8.68
N SER A 106 10.86 -2.39 8.21
CA SER A 106 11.20 -1.29 7.30
C SER A 106 10.55 -1.41 5.91
N SER A 107 10.27 -2.64 5.48
CA SER A 107 9.70 -2.95 4.16
C SER A 107 8.17 -2.91 4.11
N GLY A 108 7.49 -2.62 5.23
CA GLY A 108 6.03 -2.64 5.34
C GLY A 108 5.43 -4.03 5.57
N GLN A 109 6.23 -5.08 5.56
CA GLN A 109 5.87 -6.41 6.08
C GLN A 109 6.89 -6.85 7.13
N PRO A 110 6.49 -7.56 8.19
CA PRO A 110 7.43 -8.01 9.21
C PRO A 110 8.32 -9.15 8.67
N LEU A 111 9.64 -8.95 8.69
CA LEU A 111 10.63 -9.99 8.41
C LEU A 111 11.41 -10.35 9.68
N LEU A 112 11.50 -11.64 9.95
CA LEU A 112 12.22 -12.21 11.08
C LEU A 112 13.67 -12.49 10.67
N THR A 113 14.57 -12.33 11.64
CA THR A 113 15.93 -12.84 11.58
C THR A 113 16.10 -13.87 12.70
N ILE A 114 16.49 -15.09 12.34
CA ILE A 114 16.77 -16.15 13.31
C ILE A 114 18.27 -16.37 13.44
N THR A 115 18.70 -16.75 14.65
CA THR A 115 20.03 -17.28 14.92
C THR A 115 19.92 -18.78 15.10
N THR A 116 20.61 -19.55 14.27
CA THR A 116 20.64 -21.01 14.35
C THR A 116 21.59 -21.48 15.47
N SER A 117 21.52 -22.76 15.83
CA SER A 117 22.44 -23.36 16.82
C SER A 117 23.92 -23.34 16.41
N SER A 118 24.20 -23.14 15.11
CA SER A 118 25.56 -22.93 14.58
C SER A 118 26.03 -21.47 14.64
N GLY A 119 25.23 -20.57 15.22
CA GLY A 119 25.55 -19.15 15.35
C GLY A 119 25.42 -18.36 14.05
N GLN A 120 24.79 -18.92 13.01
CA GLN A 120 24.52 -18.22 11.76
C GLN A 120 23.22 -17.42 11.86
N PHE A 121 23.24 -16.20 11.30
CA PHE A 121 22.06 -15.35 11.18
C PHE A 121 21.40 -15.58 9.83
N GLU A 122 20.12 -15.93 9.85
CA GLU A 122 19.29 -16.09 8.65
C GLU A 122 18.22 -15.00 8.69
N SER A 123 18.30 -14.05 7.77
CA SER A 123 17.40 -12.91 7.64
C SER A 123 16.40 -13.10 6.50
N GLY A 124 15.28 -12.39 6.56
CA GLY A 124 14.29 -12.36 5.48
C GLY A 124 13.22 -13.44 5.60
N ILE A 125 13.00 -13.97 6.80
CA ILE A 125 12.02 -15.02 7.06
C ILE A 125 10.66 -14.38 7.31
N SER A 126 9.63 -14.79 6.57
CA SER A 126 8.27 -14.29 6.79
C SER A 126 7.54 -15.09 7.86
N LEU A 127 6.49 -14.51 8.45
CA LEU A 127 5.65 -15.21 9.41
C LEU A 127 5.00 -16.47 8.83
N ALA A 128 4.74 -16.49 7.52
CA ALA A 128 4.13 -17.61 6.81
C ALA A 128 5.04 -18.85 6.75
N GLN A 129 6.36 -18.68 6.92
CA GLN A 129 7.31 -19.78 6.92
C GLN A 129 7.44 -20.44 8.31
N VAL A 130 6.82 -19.88 9.35
CA VAL A 130 6.89 -20.44 10.71
C VAL A 130 5.96 -21.65 10.83
N ILE A 131 6.52 -22.83 11.09
CA ILE A 131 5.78 -24.08 11.26
C ILE A 131 5.35 -24.25 12.73
N THR A 132 6.29 -24.05 13.66
CA THR A 132 6.04 -24.30 15.09
C THR A 132 6.84 -23.34 15.96
N ILE A 133 6.23 -22.93 17.08
CA ILE A 133 6.84 -22.09 18.10
C ILE A 133 7.13 -22.99 19.31
N ARG A 134 8.37 -22.97 19.79
CA ARG A 134 8.83 -23.77 20.93
C ARG A 134 9.01 -22.91 22.18
#